data_AF-A0A3M0XIS0-F1
#
_entry.id   AF-A0A3M0XIS0-F1
#
_cell.length_a   1.000
_cell.length_b   1.000
_cell.length_c   1.000
_cell.angle_alpha   90.00
_cell.angle_beta   90.00
_cell.angle_gamma   90.00
#
_symmetry.space_group_name_H-M   'P 1'
#
loop_
_entity.id
_entity.type
_entity.pdbx_description
1 polymer ?
#
loop_
_entity_poly.entity_id
_entity_poly.type
_entity_poly.pdbx_seq_one_letter_code
_entity_poly.pdbx_strand_id
1 'polypeptide(L)'
;MKDPLAIVGIAVIIGYLAGRLVGYVKISNFMIPAVAGYVIIGVLFGQSLLNIFNKEMLSRLGILSDLALGLIAFTIGGELKWGNLKKLSRSLFPIVVLEAFGAAIFVTLSIQLLFHKWTLSLLLGAISAATAPAATVVVIRESRAAGVLTSTLLAVVAIDDAIALIIYGFASAIAKAMLSGEGHIAVTEIIRHSSVEIF
;
A
#
# COMPACT_ATOMS: atom_id res chain seq x y z
N MET A 1 11.78 4.41 28.41
CA MET A 1 10.36 4.00 28.57
C MET A 1 10.29 2.49 28.59
N LYS A 2 9.87 1.86 29.70
CA LYS A 2 9.88 0.38 29.84
C LYS A 2 8.52 -0.27 29.58
N ASP A 3 7.43 0.50 29.60
CA ASP A 3 6.08 -0.01 29.38
C ASP A 3 5.69 0.07 27.89
N PRO A 4 5.46 -1.06 27.21
CA PRO A 4 5.00 -1.10 25.82
C PRO A 4 3.74 -0.28 25.57
N LEU A 5 2.78 -0.26 26.50
CA LEU A 5 1.51 0.45 26.33
C LEU A 5 1.71 1.97 26.30
N ALA A 6 2.60 2.48 27.14
CA ALA A 6 2.96 3.90 27.14
C ALA A 6 3.65 4.31 25.83
N ILE A 7 4.50 3.43 25.28
CA ILE A 7 5.18 3.67 24.00
C ILE A 7 4.15 3.76 22.87
N VAL A 8 3.19 2.84 22.83
CA VAL A 8 2.09 2.85 21.84
C VAL A 8 1.24 4.10 21.99
N GLY A 9 0.83 4.44 23.22
CA GLY A 9 0.03 5.63 23.47
C GLY A 9 0.72 6.90 22.99
N ILE A 10 2.01 7.05 23.28
CA ILE A 10 2.82 8.18 22.83
C ILE A 10 2.98 8.17 21.30
N ALA A 11 3.25 7.00 20.69
CA ALA A 11 3.37 6.87 19.24
C ALA A 11 2.07 7.24 18.52
N VAL A 12 0.92 6.79 19.04
CA VAL A 12 -0.41 7.12 18.48
C VAL A 12 -0.71 8.61 18.63
N ILE A 13 -0.45 9.21 19.79
CA ILE A 13 -0.69 10.65 20.02
C ILE A 13 0.19 11.50 19.10
N ILE A 14 1.49 11.23 19.09
CA ILE A 14 2.46 11.99 18.27
C ILE A 14 2.17 11.79 16.79
N GLY A 15 1.87 10.54 16.37
CA GLY A 15 1.44 10.21 15.02
C GLY A 15 0.20 11.00 14.61
N TYR A 16 -0.88 10.91 15.39
CA TYR A 16 -2.12 11.63 15.14
C TYR A 16 -1.92 13.14 15.05
N LEU A 17 -1.18 13.74 15.98
CA LEU A 17 -0.88 15.18 15.96
C LEU A 17 -0.07 15.56 14.72
N ALA A 18 0.98 14.80 14.38
CA ALA A 18 1.80 15.07 13.20
C ALA A 18 1.00 14.97 11.90
N GLY A 19 0.20 13.91 11.74
CA GLY A 19 -0.65 13.75 10.57
C GLY A 19 -1.72 14.85 10.46
N ARG A 20 -2.28 15.28 11.60
CA ARG A 20 -3.23 16.39 11.62
C ARG A 20 -2.57 17.72 11.27
N LEU A 21 -1.38 18.00 11.81
CA LEU A 21 -0.61 19.20 11.48
C LEU A 21 -0.29 19.25 9.99
N VAL A 22 0.29 18.17 9.44
CA VAL A 22 0.62 18.06 8.02
C VAL A 22 -0.64 18.14 7.15
N GLY A 23 -1.74 17.53 7.57
CA GLY A 23 -3.03 17.62 6.89
C GLY A 23 -3.63 19.03 6.84
N TYR A 24 -3.27 19.91 7.77
CA TYR A 24 -3.64 21.34 7.73
C TYR A 24 -2.68 22.21 6.94
N VAL A 25 -1.48 21.71 6.60
CA VAL A 25 -0.53 22.43 5.77
C VAL A 25 -1.04 22.44 4.32
N LYS A 26 -1.75 23.52 3.97
CA LYS A 26 -2.05 23.88 2.59
C LYS A 26 -0.91 24.74 2.05
N ILE A 27 -0.05 24.15 1.24
CA ILE A 27 0.93 24.91 0.45
C ILE A 27 0.27 25.14 -0.91
N SER A 28 -0.27 26.34 -1.14
CA SER A 28 -1.03 26.68 -2.36
C SER A 28 -2.30 25.81 -2.53
N ASN A 29 -2.76 25.59 -3.77
CA ASN A 29 -3.84 24.68 -4.16
C ASN A 29 -3.52 23.18 -3.92
N PHE A 30 -2.41 22.85 -3.25
CA PHE A 30 -1.99 21.47 -2.99
C PHE A 30 -2.17 21.11 -1.52
N MET A 31 -2.93 20.06 -1.25
CA MET A 31 -3.16 19.54 0.10
C MET A 31 -2.24 18.36 0.35
N ILE A 32 -1.43 18.42 1.42
CA ILE A 32 -0.56 17.31 1.80
C ILE A 32 -1.39 16.28 2.60
N PRO A 33 -1.39 14.99 2.22
CA PRO A 33 -2.10 13.96 2.97
C PRO A 33 -1.55 13.78 4.39
N ALA A 34 -2.42 13.55 5.37
CA ALA A 34 -2.04 13.28 6.75
C ALA A 34 -1.06 12.10 6.90
N VAL A 35 -1.15 11.11 5.99
CA VAL A 35 -0.26 9.94 5.96
C VAL A 35 1.22 10.34 5.83
N ALA A 36 1.52 11.42 5.09
CA ALA A 36 2.88 11.92 5.01
C ALA A 36 3.41 12.36 6.39
N GLY A 37 2.56 12.97 7.22
CA GLY A 37 2.91 13.34 8.59
C GLY A 37 3.23 12.14 9.49
N TYR A 38 2.50 11.03 9.33
CA TYR A 38 2.79 9.78 10.04
C TYR A 38 4.16 9.22 9.66
N VAL A 39 4.51 9.25 8.36
CA VAL A 39 5.81 8.77 7.87
C VAL A 39 6.94 9.68 8.35
N ILE A 40 6.78 11.01 8.22
CA ILE A 40 7.78 11.99 8.65
C ILE A 40 8.11 11.82 10.13
N ILE A 41 7.09 11.75 10.99
CA ILE A 41 7.31 11.61 12.43
C ILE A 41 7.88 10.23 12.79
N GLY A 42 7.49 9.18 12.07
CA GLY A 42 8.05 7.84 12.22
C GLY A 42 9.54 7.78 11.86
N VAL A 43 9.98 8.46 10.80
CA VAL A 43 11.40 8.56 10.43
C VAL A 43 12.18 9.41 11.43
N LEU A 44 11.60 10.52 11.90
CA LEU A 44 12.22 11.40 12.89
C LEU A 44 12.42 10.70 14.23
N PHE A 45 11.36 10.10 14.78
CA PHE A 45 11.38 9.50 16.12
C PHE A 45 11.87 8.05 16.12
N GLY A 46 11.88 7.40 14.95
CA GLY A 46 12.41 6.05 14.77
C GLY A 46 13.94 6.01 14.80
N GLN A 47 14.46 4.83 14.48
CA GLN A 47 15.90 4.53 14.50
C GLN A 47 16.74 5.33 13.49
N SER A 48 16.12 5.99 12.50
CA SER A 48 16.83 6.66 11.41
C SER A 48 17.45 8.00 11.79
N LEU A 49 16.82 8.77 12.70
CA LEU A 49 17.28 10.12 13.05
C LEU A 49 17.48 10.28 14.57
N LEU A 50 16.39 10.39 15.34
CA LEU A 50 16.49 10.68 16.78
C LEU A 50 16.64 9.42 17.66
N ASN A 51 16.37 8.23 17.11
CA ASN A 51 16.47 6.94 17.79
C ASN A 51 15.70 6.89 19.14
N ILE A 52 14.59 7.61 19.23
CA ILE A 52 13.72 7.65 20.41
C ILE A 52 12.99 6.31 20.57
N PHE A 53 12.50 5.76 19.45
CA PHE A 53 12.01 4.39 19.36
C PHE A 53 13.14 3.48 18.88
N ASN A 54 13.86 2.89 19.83
CA ASN A 54 14.99 2.02 19.54
C ASN A 54 14.55 0.62 19.04
N LYS A 55 15.50 -0.15 18.50
CA LYS A 55 15.24 -1.48 17.91
C LYS A 55 14.55 -2.45 18.88
N GLU A 56 14.93 -2.45 20.15
CA GLU A 56 14.34 -3.35 21.16
C GLU A 56 12.88 -2.99 21.49
N MET A 57 12.56 -1.69 21.50
CA MET A 57 11.18 -1.23 21.65
C MET A 57 10.35 -1.59 20.42
N LEU A 58 10.88 -1.34 19.22
CA LEU A 58 10.22 -1.66 17.95
C LEU A 58 9.97 -3.17 17.79
N SER A 59 10.89 -4.03 18.21
CA SER A 59 10.67 -5.48 18.14
C SER A 59 9.55 -5.96 19.07
N ARG A 60 9.35 -5.31 20.23
CA ARG A 60 8.23 -5.60 21.14
C ARG A 60 6.88 -5.12 20.58
N LEU A 61 6.90 -4.17 19.64
CA LEU A 61 5.72 -3.65 18.94
C LEU A 61 5.36 -4.49 17.69
N GLY A 62 6.12 -5.54 17.37
CA GLY A 62 5.88 -6.39 16.19
C GLY A 62 4.44 -6.91 16.11
N ILE A 63 3.88 -7.36 17.24
CA ILE A 63 2.50 -7.85 17.29
C ILE A 63 1.45 -6.81 16.87
N LEU A 64 1.70 -5.52 17.10
CA LEU A 64 0.82 -4.46 16.64
C LEU A 64 0.95 -4.22 15.15
N SER A 65 2.16 -4.38 14.60
CA SER A 65 2.39 -4.30 13.16
C SER A 65 1.67 -5.45 12.46
N ASP A 66 1.76 -6.66 13.01
CA ASP A 66 1.06 -7.84 12.48
C ASP A 66 -0.46 -7.68 12.57
N LEU A 67 -0.98 -7.19 13.70
CA LEU A 67 -2.40 -6.88 13.85
C LEU A 67 -2.86 -5.78 12.87
N ALA A 68 -2.07 -4.72 12.71
CA ALA A 68 -2.38 -3.66 11.76
C ALA A 68 -2.39 -4.20 10.32
N LEU A 69 -1.39 -5.01 9.93
CA LEU A 69 -1.33 -5.63 8.62
C LEU A 69 -2.54 -6.56 8.39
N GLY A 70 -2.91 -7.35 9.40
CA GLY A 70 -4.08 -8.23 9.36
C GLY A 70 -5.40 -7.46 9.24
N LEU A 71 -5.55 -6.34 9.96
CA LEU A 71 -6.73 -5.45 9.84
C LEU A 71 -6.80 -4.76 8.47
N ILE A 72 -5.65 -4.35 7.92
CA ILE A 72 -5.57 -3.80 6.56
C ILE A 72 -5.99 -4.87 5.55
N ALA A 73 -5.41 -6.07 5.63
CA ALA A 73 -5.77 -7.19 4.76
C ALA A 73 -7.26 -7.56 4.87
N PHE A 74 -7.81 -7.63 6.08
CA PHE A 74 -9.23 -7.88 6.31
C PHE A 74 -10.13 -6.78 5.73
N THR A 75 -9.75 -5.51 5.92
CA THR A 75 -10.52 -4.36 5.40
C THR A 75 -10.57 -4.40 3.88
N ILE A 76 -9.42 -4.62 3.22
CA ILE A 76 -9.35 -4.70 1.76
C ILE A 76 -10.08 -5.94 1.25
N GLY A 77 -9.94 -7.09 1.92
CA GLY A 77 -10.73 -8.30 1.63
C GLY A 77 -12.24 -8.06 1.74
N GLY A 78 -12.66 -7.21 2.69
CA GLY A 78 -14.03 -6.75 2.84
C GLY A 78 -14.52 -5.81 1.72
N GLU A 79 -13.61 -5.15 1.00
CA GLU A 79 -13.91 -4.30 -0.16
C GLU A 79 -14.03 -5.12 -1.47
N LEU A 80 -13.45 -6.33 -1.50
CA LEU A 80 -13.56 -7.36 -2.56
C LEU A 80 -14.95 -8.02 -2.66
N LYS A 81 -16.02 -7.25 -2.50
CA LYS A 81 -17.40 -7.75 -2.66
C LYS A 81 -17.69 -8.02 -4.13
N TRP A 82 -18.38 -9.12 -4.41
CA TRP A 82 -18.85 -9.49 -5.76
C TRP A 82 -19.65 -8.36 -6.45
N GLY A 83 -20.35 -7.52 -5.68
CA GLY A 83 -21.04 -6.34 -6.18
C GLY A 83 -20.12 -5.22 -6.68
N ASN A 84 -18.92 -5.07 -6.11
CA ASN A 84 -17.92 -4.10 -6.58
C ASN A 84 -17.26 -4.60 -7.88
N LEU A 85 -16.96 -5.90 -7.97
CA LEU A 85 -16.43 -6.53 -9.19
C LEU A 85 -17.43 -6.47 -10.36
N LYS A 86 -18.73 -6.66 -10.09
CA LYS A 86 -19.79 -6.57 -11.11
C LYS A 86 -19.97 -5.18 -11.72
N LYS A 87 -19.47 -4.11 -11.07
CA LYS A 87 -19.49 -2.76 -11.64
C LYS A 87 -18.44 -2.55 -12.74
N LEU A 88 -17.53 -3.51 -12.91
CA LEU A 88 -16.57 -3.50 -14.01
C LEU A 88 -17.29 -3.79 -15.33
N SER A 89 -17.82 -2.73 -15.94
CA SER A 89 -18.31 -2.78 -17.30
C SER A 89 -17.13 -3.09 -18.26
N ARG A 90 -17.42 -3.70 -19.42
CA ARG A 90 -16.40 -4.06 -20.42
C ARG A 90 -15.51 -2.87 -20.84
N SER A 91 -16.00 -1.63 -20.72
CA SER A 91 -15.25 -0.43 -21.04
C SER A 91 -14.21 -0.03 -19.98
N LEU A 92 -14.37 -0.46 -18.72
CA LEU A 92 -13.43 -0.14 -17.63
C LEU A 92 -12.28 -1.13 -17.52
N PHE A 93 -12.51 -2.39 -17.92
CA PHE A 93 -11.52 -3.46 -17.87
C PHE A 93 -10.14 -3.08 -18.44
N PRO A 94 -10.02 -2.50 -19.66
CA PRO A 94 -8.71 -2.14 -20.19
C PRO A 94 -8.01 -1.04 -19.39
N ILE A 95 -8.74 -0.11 -18.79
CA ILE A 95 -8.15 0.99 -17.99
C ILE A 95 -7.50 0.41 -16.75
N VAL A 96 -8.26 -0.39 -15.99
CA VAL A 96 -7.81 -1.01 -14.75
C VAL A 96 -6.61 -1.94 -15.00
N VAL A 97 -6.66 -2.76 -16.06
CA VAL A 97 -5.56 -3.67 -16.38
C VAL A 97 -4.31 -2.91 -16.82
N LEU A 98 -4.44 -1.94 -17.72
CA LEU A 98 -3.29 -1.18 -18.22
C LEU A 98 -2.66 -0.30 -17.14
N GLU A 99 -3.46 0.29 -16.25
CA GLU A 99 -2.93 1.09 -15.15
C GLU A 99 -2.17 0.20 -14.15
N ALA A 100 -2.83 -0.81 -13.57
CA ALA A 100 -2.22 -1.64 -12.53
C ALA A 100 -1.01 -2.45 -13.06
N PHE A 101 -1.18 -3.20 -14.16
CA PHE A 101 -0.07 -3.99 -14.71
C PHE A 101 0.95 -3.12 -15.42
N GLY A 102 0.52 -2.05 -16.10
CA GLY A 102 1.45 -1.13 -16.77
C GLY A 102 2.35 -0.41 -15.77
N ALA A 103 1.80 0.09 -14.66
CA ALA A 103 2.58 0.67 -13.57
C ALA A 103 3.55 -0.37 -12.99
N ALA A 104 3.04 -1.56 -12.64
CA ALA A 104 3.87 -2.60 -12.05
C ALA A 104 5.04 -3.03 -12.94
N ILE A 105 4.77 -3.27 -14.23
CA ILE A 105 5.80 -3.66 -15.20
C ILE A 105 6.80 -2.52 -15.40
N PHE A 106 6.32 -1.30 -15.61
CA PHE A 106 7.17 -0.15 -15.85
C PHE A 106 8.12 0.12 -14.68
N VAL A 107 7.59 0.13 -13.46
CA VAL A 107 8.39 0.34 -12.25
C VAL A 107 9.34 -0.84 -12.01
N THR A 108 8.89 -2.09 -12.19
CA THR A 108 9.76 -3.27 -12.08
C THR A 108 10.95 -3.16 -13.02
N LEU A 109 10.71 -2.86 -14.30
CA LEU A 109 11.78 -2.73 -15.29
C LEU A 109 12.71 -1.56 -14.99
N SER A 110 12.16 -0.43 -14.54
CA SER A 110 12.94 0.77 -14.19
C SER A 110 13.86 0.50 -13.00
N ILE A 111 13.35 -0.08 -11.91
CA ILE A 111 14.15 -0.43 -10.74
C ILE A 111 15.18 -1.52 -11.09
N GLN A 112 14.81 -2.48 -11.93
CA GLN A 112 15.73 -3.52 -12.37
C GLN A 112 16.90 -2.95 -13.17
N LEU A 113 16.63 -2.00 -14.07
CA LEU A 113 17.67 -1.35 -14.86
C LEU A 113 18.63 -0.52 -14.00
N LEU A 114 18.14 0.11 -12.93
CA LEU A 114 18.94 0.95 -12.05
C LEU A 114 19.74 0.13 -11.02
N PHE A 115 19.09 -0.81 -10.35
CA PHE A 115 19.64 -1.48 -9.16
C PHE A 115 20.01 -2.95 -9.38
N HIS A 116 19.61 -3.56 -10.51
CA HIS A 116 19.93 -4.94 -10.88
C HIS A 116 19.53 -5.98 -9.82
N LYS A 117 18.46 -5.72 -9.05
CA LYS A 117 17.98 -6.57 -7.96
C LYS A 117 16.53 -6.97 -8.17
N TRP A 118 16.30 -8.13 -8.78
CA TRP A 118 14.98 -8.63 -9.15
C TRP A 118 13.98 -8.67 -7.99
N THR A 119 14.40 -9.13 -6.81
CA THR A 119 13.56 -9.17 -5.61
C THR A 119 13.03 -7.78 -5.23
N LEU A 120 13.89 -6.76 -5.26
CA LEU A 120 13.51 -5.38 -4.96
C LEU A 120 12.61 -4.82 -6.07
N SER A 121 12.99 -5.05 -7.33
CA SER A 121 12.26 -4.59 -8.50
C SER A 121 10.82 -5.11 -8.54
N LEU A 122 10.61 -6.40 -8.30
CA LEU A 122 9.30 -7.04 -8.29
C LEU A 122 8.40 -6.50 -7.17
N LEU A 123 8.96 -6.35 -5.96
CA LEU A 123 8.19 -5.85 -4.81
C LEU A 123 7.81 -4.38 -5.01
N LEU A 124 8.74 -3.52 -5.45
CA LEU A 124 8.45 -2.11 -5.69
C LEU A 124 7.51 -1.92 -6.88
N GLY A 125 7.65 -2.74 -7.92
CA GLY A 125 6.69 -2.77 -9.02
C GLY A 125 5.28 -3.13 -8.56
N ALA A 126 5.14 -4.20 -7.78
CA ALA A 126 3.83 -4.58 -7.25
C ALA A 126 3.20 -3.51 -6.36
N ILE A 127 3.99 -2.88 -5.48
CA ILE A 127 3.51 -1.78 -4.63
C ILE A 127 3.05 -0.57 -5.46
N SER A 128 3.70 -0.31 -6.61
CA SER A 128 3.34 0.80 -7.48
C SER A 128 1.98 0.67 -8.17
N ALA A 129 1.40 -0.53 -8.19
CA ALA A 129 0.07 -0.76 -8.73
C ALA A 129 -1.06 -0.27 -7.81
N ALA A 130 -0.77 0.08 -6.55
CA ALA A 130 -1.79 0.53 -5.61
C ALA A 130 -2.04 2.05 -5.69
N THR A 131 -3.27 2.45 -6.00
CA THR A 131 -3.72 3.85 -6.07
C THR A 131 -4.78 4.16 -5.01
N ALA A 132 -4.50 5.14 -4.13
CA ALA A 132 -5.42 5.48 -3.04
C ALA A 132 -6.59 6.42 -3.47
N PRO A 133 -7.87 6.09 -3.16
CA PRO A 133 -9.03 6.91 -3.54
C PRO A 133 -9.20 8.19 -2.76
N ALA A 134 -8.70 8.24 -1.52
CA ALA A 134 -9.11 9.26 -0.55
C ALA A 134 -8.86 10.70 -1.02
N ALA A 135 -7.65 10.99 -1.51
CA ALA A 135 -7.30 12.33 -2.00
C ALA A 135 -8.10 12.69 -3.25
N THR A 136 -8.23 11.74 -4.18
CA THR A 136 -8.92 11.93 -5.47
C THR A 136 -10.41 12.23 -5.26
N VAL A 137 -11.07 11.51 -4.35
CA VAL A 137 -12.49 11.73 -4.00
C VAL A 137 -12.72 13.11 -3.40
N VAL A 138 -11.81 13.58 -2.54
CA VAL A 138 -11.91 14.92 -1.93
C VAL A 138 -11.85 15.99 -3.02
N VAL A 139 -10.87 15.94 -3.91
CA VAL A 139 -10.72 16.92 -4.99
C VAL A 139 -11.93 16.92 -5.94
N ILE A 140 -12.45 15.74 -6.29
CA ILE A 140 -13.68 15.61 -7.12
C ILE A 140 -14.87 16.32 -6.45
N ARG A 141 -15.05 16.12 -5.14
CA ARG A 141 -16.14 16.74 -4.37
C ARG A 141 -15.97 18.26 -4.26
N GLU A 142 -14.78 18.73 -3.92
CA GLU A 142 -14.48 20.16 -3.80
C GLU A 142 -14.66 20.90 -5.13
N SER A 143 -14.23 20.27 -6.23
CA SER A 143 -14.36 20.82 -7.58
C SER A 143 -15.78 20.68 -8.15
N ARG A 144 -16.69 19.98 -7.45
CA ARG A 144 -18.01 19.57 -7.94
C ARG A 144 -17.95 18.91 -9.32
N ALA A 145 -16.87 18.16 -9.57
CA ALA A 145 -16.63 17.54 -10.86
C ALA A 145 -17.65 16.42 -11.10
N ALA A 146 -18.22 16.39 -12.30
CA ALA A 146 -19.20 15.39 -12.71
C ALA A 146 -19.00 15.02 -14.18
N GLY A 147 -19.42 13.81 -14.54
CA GLY A 147 -19.35 13.29 -15.91
C GLY A 147 -18.67 11.93 -15.98
N VAL A 148 -18.48 11.45 -17.22
CA VAL A 148 -18.00 10.09 -17.50
C VAL A 148 -16.62 9.85 -16.89
N LEU A 149 -15.70 10.81 -17.01
CA LEU A 149 -14.36 10.67 -16.44
C LEU A 149 -14.38 10.50 -14.91
N THR A 150 -15.18 11.29 -14.21
CA THR A 150 -15.32 11.22 -12.75
C THR A 150 -15.89 9.86 -12.32
N SER A 151 -16.94 9.38 -12.98
CA SER A 151 -17.50 8.06 -12.68
C SER A 151 -16.54 6.92 -12.98
N THR A 152 -15.76 7.04 -14.06
CA THR A 152 -14.73 6.06 -14.44
C THR A 152 -13.62 6.03 -13.39
N LEU A 153 -13.08 7.18 -12.98
CA LEU A 153 -12.04 7.26 -11.95
C LEU A 153 -12.50 6.65 -10.62
N LEU A 154 -13.71 6.99 -10.17
CA LEU A 154 -14.27 6.42 -8.94
C LEU A 154 -14.47 4.90 -9.02
N ALA A 155 -14.81 4.38 -10.21
CA ALA A 155 -14.98 2.94 -10.41
C ALA A 155 -13.65 2.19 -10.51
N VAL A 156 -12.65 2.77 -11.19
CA VAL A 156 -11.29 2.21 -11.31
C VAL A 156 -10.64 2.11 -9.94
N VAL A 157 -10.62 3.20 -9.18
CA VAL A 157 -9.95 3.22 -7.88
C VAL A 157 -10.65 2.29 -6.86
N ALA A 158 -11.96 2.05 -7.01
CA ALA A 158 -12.69 1.10 -6.15
C ALA A 158 -12.30 -0.38 -6.40
N ILE A 159 -11.67 -0.70 -7.53
CA ILE A 159 -11.27 -2.06 -7.91
C ILE A 159 -9.75 -2.23 -7.81
N ASP A 160 -9.01 -1.14 -7.86
CA ASP A 160 -7.55 -1.12 -7.95
C ASP A 160 -6.85 -1.79 -6.75
N ASP A 161 -7.30 -1.51 -5.51
CA ASP A 161 -6.70 -2.09 -4.30
C ASP A 161 -6.71 -3.64 -4.30
N ALA A 162 -7.76 -4.24 -4.87
CA ALA A 162 -7.86 -5.69 -5.01
C ALA A 162 -6.83 -6.26 -5.99
N ILE A 163 -6.60 -5.57 -7.10
CA ILE A 163 -5.67 -6.01 -8.15
C ILE A 163 -4.24 -5.80 -7.68
N ALA A 164 -3.95 -4.67 -7.04
CA ALA A 164 -2.65 -4.41 -6.44
C ALA A 164 -2.26 -5.49 -5.41
N LEU A 165 -3.20 -5.96 -4.59
CA LEU A 165 -2.95 -7.09 -3.67
C LEU A 165 -2.65 -8.39 -4.39
N ILE A 166 -3.39 -8.70 -5.46
CA ILE A 166 -3.12 -9.91 -6.26
C ILE A 166 -1.69 -9.83 -6.82
N ILE A 167 -1.33 -8.70 -7.44
CA ILE A 167 0.00 -8.48 -7.99
C ILE A 167 1.06 -8.60 -6.88
N TYR A 168 0.82 -8.02 -5.71
CA TYR A 168 1.73 -8.07 -4.57
C TYR A 168 1.90 -9.48 -3.99
N GLY A 169 0.83 -10.25 -3.82
CA GLY A 169 0.90 -11.64 -3.35
C GLY A 169 1.77 -12.51 -4.25
N PHE A 170 1.56 -12.42 -5.57
CA PHE A 170 2.41 -13.12 -6.54
C PHE A 170 3.86 -12.64 -6.52
N ALA A 171 4.09 -11.32 -6.49
CA ALA A 171 5.43 -10.75 -6.45
C ALA A 171 6.19 -11.14 -5.16
N SER A 172 5.51 -11.12 -4.01
CA SER A 172 6.03 -11.55 -2.70
C SER A 172 6.42 -13.03 -2.72
N ALA A 173 5.54 -13.90 -3.21
CA ALA A 173 5.81 -15.33 -3.32
C ALA A 173 7.04 -15.61 -4.21
N ILE A 174 7.11 -14.98 -5.38
CA ILE A 174 8.26 -15.10 -6.29
C ILE A 174 9.53 -14.55 -5.63
N ALA A 175 9.47 -13.38 -5.02
CA ALA A 175 10.60 -12.75 -4.34
C ALA A 175 11.17 -13.61 -3.22
N LYS A 176 10.31 -14.20 -2.37
CA LYS A 176 10.71 -15.14 -1.31
C LYS A 176 11.42 -16.36 -1.90
N ALA A 177 10.86 -16.93 -2.96
CA ALA A 177 11.40 -18.11 -3.60
C ALA A 177 12.77 -17.87 -4.29
N MET A 178 12.99 -16.67 -4.83
CA MET A 178 14.31 -16.26 -5.34
C MET A 178 15.35 -16.15 -4.22
N LEU A 179 14.94 -15.77 -3.00
CA LEU A 179 15.83 -15.63 -1.85
C LEU A 179 16.15 -16.98 -1.17
N SER A 180 15.24 -17.95 -1.23
CA SER A 180 15.46 -19.29 -0.65
C SER A 180 16.39 -20.17 -1.49
N GLY A 181 16.71 -19.79 -2.73
CA GLY A 181 17.69 -20.50 -3.57
C GLY A 181 17.19 -21.84 -4.14
N GLU A 182 15.90 -22.16 -3.98
CA GLU A 182 15.29 -23.37 -4.51
C GLU A 182 15.04 -23.20 -6.02
N GLY A 183 15.98 -23.67 -6.84
CA GLY A 183 15.99 -23.49 -8.30
C GLY A 183 14.86 -24.17 -9.10
N HIS A 184 13.86 -24.76 -8.43
CA HIS A 184 12.67 -25.32 -9.07
C HIS A 184 11.44 -24.96 -8.24
N ILE A 185 10.90 -23.76 -8.47
CA ILE A 185 9.65 -23.34 -7.86
C ILE A 185 8.53 -23.88 -8.72
N ALA A 186 7.77 -24.84 -8.22
CA ALA A 186 6.59 -25.32 -8.93
C ALA A 186 5.57 -24.17 -9.00
N VAL A 187 5.00 -23.91 -10.19
CA VAL A 187 3.93 -22.91 -10.38
C VAL A 187 2.78 -23.15 -9.41
N THR A 188 2.53 -24.40 -9.04
CA THR A 188 1.56 -24.81 -8.03
C THR A 188 1.87 -24.28 -6.63
N GLU A 189 3.15 -24.19 -6.24
CA GLU A 189 3.55 -23.60 -4.95
C GLU A 189 3.39 -22.08 -4.94
N ILE A 190 3.73 -21.40 -6.04
CA ILE A 190 3.51 -19.95 -6.15
C ILE A 190 2.02 -19.63 -6.04
N ILE A 191 1.18 -20.38 -6.75
CA ILE A 191 -0.28 -20.20 -6.68
C ILE A 191 -0.78 -20.50 -5.28
N ARG A 192 -0.33 -21.59 -4.64
CA ARG A 192 -0.74 -21.94 -3.27
C ARG A 192 -0.33 -20.86 -2.27
N HIS A 193 0.92 -20.41 -2.30
CA HIS A 193 1.43 -19.43 -1.35
C HIS A 193 0.74 -18.07 -1.53
N SER A 194 0.59 -17.61 -2.77
CA SER A 194 -0.12 -16.36 -3.07
C SER A 194 -1.58 -16.44 -2.68
N SER A 195 -2.24 -17.59 -2.87
CA SER A 195 -3.64 -17.76 -2.48
C SER A 195 -3.83 -17.69 -0.96
N VAL A 196 -2.92 -18.26 -0.17
CA VAL A 196 -2.93 -18.15 1.30
C VAL A 196 -2.57 -16.74 1.78
N GLU A 197 -1.75 -16.01 1.02
CA GLU A 197 -1.37 -14.63 1.36
C GLU A 197 -2.47 -13.62 0.99
N ILE A 198 -3.31 -13.93 0.00
CA ILE A 198 -4.39 -13.06 -0.52
C ILE A 198 -5.76 -13.36 0.11
N PHE A 199 -6.09 -14.63 0.39
CA PHE A 199 -7.41 -15.09 0.88
C PHE A 199 -7.33 -15.65 2.30
#